data_AF-A0A956QGE9-F1
#
_entry.id   AF-A0A956QGE9-F1
#
_cell.length_a   1.000
_cell.length_b   1.000
_cell.length_c   1.000
_cell.angle_alpha   90.00
_cell.angle_beta   90.00
_cell.angle_gamma   90.00
#
_symmetry.space_group_name_H-M   'P 1'
#
loop_
_entity.id
_entity.type
_entity.pdbx_description
1 polymer ?
#
loop_
_entity_poly.entity_id
_entity_poly.type
_entity_poly.pdbx_seq_one_letter_code
_entity_poly.pdbx_strand_id
1 'polypeptide(L)'
;MLARILIFAVLLGGVCWGAEGASDSSLLNQLNAGRKDEDRLTPESVAFQRPAEFPNLVLVGYRQGTSNFLLGTIFVDGKPMSPREASAEVMPRAGWGKDEATRLELAKLWVEKVMLAFGDLLVNEDPGGQFGKRGNPEYSPPHLRATPDGGVRFSAWIEEPQGAQVGQTYRRSLYLFSPDGEMTRVKMLERFYQMEE
;
A
#
# COMPACT_ATOMS: atom_id res chain seq x y z
N MET A 1 -19.91 52.68 -32.47
CA MET A 1 -19.99 51.32 -31.89
C MET A 1 -18.99 50.46 -32.64
N LEU A 2 -17.78 50.31 -32.11
CA LEU A 2 -16.65 49.65 -32.77
C LEU A 2 -16.10 48.60 -31.80
N ALA A 3 -16.29 47.33 -32.14
CA ALA A 3 -15.81 46.19 -31.36
C ALA A 3 -14.29 46.02 -31.55
N ARG A 4 -13.55 46.05 -30.45
CA ARG A 4 -12.13 45.69 -30.38
C ARG A 4 -12.01 44.17 -30.44
N ILE A 5 -11.31 43.66 -31.45
CA ILE A 5 -10.84 42.27 -31.48
C ILE A 5 -9.45 42.27 -30.83
N LEU A 6 -9.37 41.69 -29.63
CA LEU A 6 -8.10 41.40 -28.96
C LEU A 6 -7.69 39.96 -29.29
N ILE A 7 -6.51 39.82 -29.88
CA ILE A 7 -5.83 38.56 -30.16
C ILE A 7 -5.30 38.00 -28.84
N PHE A 8 -5.75 36.81 -28.43
CA PHE A 8 -5.07 36.00 -27.41
C PHE A 8 -4.41 34.81 -28.10
N ALA A 9 -3.09 34.90 -28.29
CA ALA A 9 -2.25 33.77 -28.59
C ALA A 9 -2.07 32.95 -27.31
N VAL A 10 -2.67 31.77 -27.24
CA VAL A 10 -2.40 30.81 -26.18
C VAL A 10 -1.34 29.83 -26.70
N LEU A 11 -0.10 30.10 -26.31
CA LEU A 11 1.01 29.16 -26.35
C LEU A 11 0.77 28.08 -25.29
N LEU A 12 0.21 26.93 -25.67
CA LEU A 12 0.25 25.72 -24.86
C LEU A 12 1.55 24.95 -25.15
N GLY A 13 2.65 25.49 -24.63
CA GLY A 13 3.85 24.73 -24.35
C GLY A 13 3.66 23.99 -23.02
N GLY A 14 3.05 22.82 -23.07
CA GLY A 14 2.97 21.88 -21.95
C GLY A 14 3.99 20.78 -22.16
N VAL A 15 5.13 20.89 -21.48
CA VAL A 15 6.19 19.89 -21.48
C VAL A 15 5.62 18.58 -20.92
N CYS A 16 5.51 17.55 -21.76
CA CYS A 16 5.33 16.17 -21.28
C CYS A 16 6.63 15.73 -20.61
N TRP A 17 6.79 15.99 -19.31
CA TRP A 17 7.69 15.16 -18.49
C TRP A 17 7.03 13.80 -18.35
N GLY A 18 7.30 12.92 -19.32
CA GLY A 18 7.21 11.49 -19.07
C GLY A 18 8.26 11.18 -18.02
N ALA A 19 7.84 10.99 -16.77
CA ALA A 19 8.62 10.20 -15.84
C ALA A 19 8.64 8.79 -16.44
N GLU A 20 9.64 8.51 -17.27
CA GLU A 20 9.93 7.18 -17.76
C GLU A 20 10.27 6.36 -16.52
N GLY A 21 9.27 5.67 -15.97
CA GLY A 21 9.40 4.90 -14.74
C GLY A 21 10.55 3.92 -14.90
N ALA A 22 11.43 3.83 -13.89
CA ALA A 22 12.56 2.92 -13.93
C ALA A 22 12.08 1.50 -14.29
N SER A 23 12.75 0.88 -15.27
CA SER A 23 12.43 -0.50 -15.66
C SER A 23 12.69 -1.46 -14.49
N ASP A 24 11.97 -2.58 -14.47
CA ASP A 24 12.15 -3.61 -13.44
C ASP A 24 13.60 -4.15 -13.41
N SER A 25 14.27 -4.21 -14.56
CA SER A 25 15.69 -4.58 -14.66
C SER A 25 16.62 -3.55 -14.02
N SER A 26 16.33 -2.25 -14.19
CA SER A 26 17.09 -1.16 -13.55
C SER A 26 16.93 -1.20 -12.03
N LEU A 27 15.69 -1.39 -11.55
CA LEU A 27 15.38 -1.51 -10.12
C LEU A 27 16.01 -2.75 -9.50
N LEU A 28 15.99 -3.89 -10.19
CA LEU A 28 16.67 -5.10 -9.73
C LEU A 28 18.18 -4.89 -9.60
N ASN A 29 18.80 -4.19 -10.56
CA ASN A 29 20.22 -3.83 -10.46
C ASN A 29 20.49 -2.92 -9.26
N GLN A 30 19.61 -1.96 -8.99
CA GLN A 30 19.71 -1.08 -7.83
C GLN A 30 19.56 -1.85 -6.50
N LEU A 31 18.61 -2.79 -6.42
CA LEU A 31 18.43 -3.67 -5.25
C LEU A 31 19.61 -4.61 -5.01
N ASN A 32 20.32 -4.98 -6.07
CA ASN A 32 21.52 -5.81 -6.04
C ASN A 32 22.81 -5.02 -5.84
N ALA A 33 22.77 -3.68 -5.83
CA ALA A 33 23.96 -2.86 -5.65
C ALA A 33 24.61 -3.16 -4.28
N GLY A 34 25.88 -3.55 -4.30
CA GLY A 34 26.63 -3.89 -3.09
C GLY A 34 26.36 -5.28 -2.50
N ARG A 35 25.49 -6.09 -3.11
CA ARG A 35 25.32 -7.50 -2.73
C ARG A 35 26.43 -8.37 -3.32
N LYS A 36 26.82 -9.42 -2.60
CA LYS A 36 27.65 -10.50 -3.13
C LYS A 36 26.85 -11.31 -4.14
N ASP A 37 27.54 -11.95 -5.09
CA ASP A 37 26.89 -12.73 -6.16
C ASP A 37 25.93 -13.82 -5.64
N GLU A 38 26.27 -14.47 -4.53
CA GLU A 38 25.44 -15.49 -3.86
C GLU A 38 24.16 -14.93 -3.21
N ASP A 39 24.14 -13.65 -2.85
CA ASP A 39 23.02 -12.97 -2.18
C ASP A 39 22.18 -12.12 -3.16
N ARG A 40 22.51 -12.15 -4.46
CA ARG A 40 21.80 -11.38 -5.47
C ARG A 40 20.39 -11.89 -5.65
N LEU A 41 19.47 -10.95 -5.65
CA LEU A 41 18.09 -11.16 -6.03
C LEU A 41 18.02 -11.45 -7.53
N THR A 42 17.20 -12.42 -7.89
CA THR A 42 16.89 -12.78 -9.26
C THR A 42 15.49 -12.28 -9.65
N PRO A 43 15.17 -12.13 -10.95
CA PRO A 43 13.84 -11.68 -11.39
C PRO A 43 12.68 -12.50 -10.82
N GLU A 44 12.86 -13.80 -10.60
CA GLU A 44 11.85 -14.69 -10.01
C GLU A 44 11.71 -14.59 -8.49
N SER A 45 12.67 -13.94 -7.82
CA SER A 45 12.67 -13.72 -6.36
C SER A 45 12.03 -12.40 -5.94
N VAL A 46 11.73 -11.51 -6.90
CA VAL A 46 11.13 -10.20 -6.67
C VAL A 46 9.91 -9.98 -7.56
N ALA A 47 8.97 -9.17 -7.07
CA ALA A 47 7.86 -8.68 -7.85
C ALA A 47 7.75 -7.17 -7.68
N PHE A 48 7.46 -6.47 -8.77
CA PHE A 48 7.29 -5.02 -8.77
C PHE A 48 5.83 -4.65 -8.96
N GLN A 49 5.33 -3.70 -8.17
CA GLN A 49 4.01 -3.11 -8.37
C GLN A 49 4.09 -1.58 -8.36
N ARG A 50 3.20 -0.94 -9.11
CA ARG A 50 3.14 0.52 -9.26
C ARG A 50 1.69 0.96 -9.01
N PRO A 51 1.31 1.26 -7.76
CA PRO A 51 -0.06 1.66 -7.45
C PRO A 51 -0.38 2.99 -8.14
N ALA A 52 -1.46 3.05 -8.92
CA ALA A 52 -1.82 4.23 -9.72
C ALA A 52 -2.12 5.46 -8.84
N GLU A 53 -2.61 5.21 -7.62
CA GLU A 53 -2.93 6.22 -6.62
C GLU A 53 -1.68 6.91 -6.04
N PHE A 54 -0.51 6.29 -6.18
CA PHE A 54 0.78 6.82 -5.73
C PHE A 54 1.81 6.70 -6.87
N PRO A 55 1.74 7.57 -7.89
CA PRO A 55 2.49 7.40 -9.14
C PRO A 55 4.01 7.50 -9.00
N ASN A 56 4.50 8.04 -7.88
CA ASN A 56 5.92 8.12 -7.55
C ASN A 56 6.46 6.90 -6.79
N LEU A 57 5.61 5.89 -6.55
CA LEU A 57 5.97 4.66 -5.87
C LEU A 57 6.27 3.51 -6.81
N VAL A 58 7.30 2.73 -6.44
CA VAL A 58 7.44 1.35 -6.88
C VAL A 58 7.56 0.45 -5.67
N LEU A 59 6.65 -0.50 -5.53
CA LEU A 59 6.62 -1.47 -4.45
C LEU A 59 7.42 -2.70 -4.86
N VAL A 60 8.26 -3.19 -3.95
CA VAL A 60 9.05 -4.40 -4.16
C VAL A 60 8.59 -5.47 -3.18
N GLY A 61 8.04 -6.52 -3.74
CA GLY A 61 7.71 -7.75 -3.03
C GLY A 61 8.86 -8.73 -3.14
N TYR A 62 9.18 -9.42 -2.05
CA TYR A 62 10.16 -10.50 -2.02
C TYR A 62 9.44 -11.83 -1.88
N ARG A 63 9.86 -12.82 -2.66
CA ARG A 63 9.24 -14.14 -2.65
C ARG A 63 9.32 -14.77 -1.26
N GLN A 64 8.18 -15.24 -0.76
CA GLN A 64 8.05 -15.99 0.48
C GLN A 64 7.36 -17.32 0.19
N GLY A 65 8.13 -18.41 0.26
CA GLY A 65 7.64 -19.74 -0.13
C GLY A 65 7.55 -19.92 -1.66
N THR A 66 6.57 -20.69 -2.12
CA THR A 66 6.46 -21.11 -3.52
C THR A 66 5.75 -20.12 -4.43
N SER A 67 4.74 -19.41 -3.95
CA SER A 67 3.87 -18.55 -4.79
C SER A 67 3.70 -17.12 -4.29
N ASN A 68 4.00 -16.85 -3.01
CA ASN A 68 3.59 -15.59 -2.39
C ASN A 68 4.75 -14.60 -2.36
N PHE A 69 4.42 -13.31 -2.32
CA PHE A 69 5.38 -12.23 -2.16
C PHE A 69 5.01 -11.41 -0.92
N LEU A 70 6.01 -10.96 -0.18
CA LEU A 70 5.84 -10.06 0.95
C LEU A 70 6.43 -8.70 0.60
N LEU A 71 5.69 -7.62 0.86
CA LEU A 71 6.22 -6.26 0.73
C LEU A 71 7.48 -6.11 1.59
N GLY A 72 8.58 -5.67 0.99
CA GLY A 72 9.80 -5.35 1.75
C GLY A 72 10.30 -3.94 1.52
N THR A 73 10.59 -3.57 0.27
CA THR A 73 11.17 -2.25 -0.06
C THR A 73 10.18 -1.43 -0.88
N ILE A 74 10.15 -0.11 -0.64
CA ILE A 74 9.40 0.83 -1.46
C ILE A 74 10.39 1.83 -2.03
N PHE A 75 10.36 2.02 -3.34
CA PHE A 75 11.06 3.13 -3.97
C PHE A 75 10.13 4.34 -4.04
N VAL A 76 10.60 5.47 -3.51
CA VAL A 76 9.96 6.78 -3.68
C VAL A 76 10.90 7.64 -4.51
N ASP A 77 10.48 8.06 -5.70
CA ASP A 77 11.33 8.83 -6.63
C ASP A 77 12.72 8.17 -6.85
N GLY A 78 12.74 6.84 -6.96
CA GLY A 78 13.96 6.05 -7.17
C GLY A 78 14.84 5.84 -5.93
N LYS A 79 14.41 6.28 -4.73
CA LYS A 79 15.12 6.04 -3.47
C LYS A 79 14.46 4.90 -2.68
N PRO A 80 15.22 3.87 -2.26
CA PRO A 80 14.66 2.80 -1.45
C PRO A 80 14.36 3.30 -0.03
N MET A 81 13.19 2.95 0.47
CA MET A 81 12.66 3.34 1.77
C MET A 81 11.89 2.17 2.39
N SER A 82 11.83 2.14 3.72
CA SER A 82 10.87 1.30 4.44
C SER A 82 9.44 1.82 4.26
N PRO A 83 8.39 1.00 4.51
CA PRO A 83 7.01 1.47 4.49
C PRO A 83 6.72 2.65 5.41
N ARG A 84 7.40 2.72 6.55
CA ARG A 84 7.30 3.85 7.48
C ARG A 84 7.83 5.13 6.83
N GLU A 85 9.08 5.12 6.36
CA GLU A 85 9.71 6.30 5.72
C GLU A 85 8.95 6.73 4.46
N ALA A 86 8.53 5.77 3.63
CA ALA A 86 7.78 6.05 2.41
C ALA A 86 6.44 6.73 2.70
N SER A 87 5.72 6.31 3.75
CA SER A 87 4.46 6.95 4.12
C SER A 87 4.66 8.40 4.59
N ALA A 88 5.71 8.68 5.37
CA ALA A 88 6.05 10.03 5.81
C ALA A 88 6.36 10.96 4.62
N GLU A 89 7.00 10.44 3.57
CA GLU A 89 7.35 11.20 2.38
C GLU A 89 6.15 11.43 1.44
N VAL A 90 5.31 10.40 1.26
CA VAL A 90 4.26 10.39 0.23
C VAL A 90 2.95 10.99 0.72
N MET A 91 2.55 10.72 1.96
CA MET A 91 1.24 11.15 2.45
C MET A 91 1.05 12.68 2.44
N PRO A 92 2.03 13.51 2.87
CA PRO A 92 1.90 14.97 2.75
C PRO A 92 1.69 15.43 1.31
N ARG A 93 2.41 14.83 0.35
CA ARG A 93 2.31 15.14 -1.09
C ARG A 93 0.96 14.73 -1.67
N ALA A 94 0.37 13.65 -1.14
CA ALA A 94 -0.96 13.16 -1.50
C ALA A 94 -2.11 13.98 -0.87
N GLY A 95 -1.80 14.97 -0.01
CA GLY A 95 -2.78 15.88 0.57
C GLY A 95 -3.19 15.54 2.01
N TRP A 96 -2.41 14.75 2.75
CA TRP A 96 -2.70 14.37 4.14
C TRP A 96 -3.05 15.55 5.06
N GLY A 97 -2.39 16.70 4.90
CA GLY A 97 -2.65 17.89 5.73
C GLY A 97 -3.96 18.63 5.43
N LYS A 98 -4.72 18.22 4.41
CA LYS A 98 -5.85 19.01 3.89
C LYS A 98 -7.06 19.06 4.82
N ASP A 99 -7.64 17.90 5.12
CA ASP A 99 -8.81 17.74 5.98
C ASP A 99 -8.89 16.32 6.52
N GLU A 100 -9.78 16.09 7.50
CA GLU A 100 -9.93 14.77 8.13
C GLU A 100 -10.36 13.70 7.12
N ALA A 101 -11.35 13.99 6.27
CA ALA A 101 -11.85 13.05 5.29
C ALA A 101 -10.74 12.55 4.35
N THR A 102 -9.87 13.46 3.89
CA THR A 102 -8.71 13.15 3.06
C THR A 102 -7.71 12.25 3.80
N ARG A 103 -7.44 12.50 5.09
CA ARG A 103 -6.53 11.64 5.88
C ARG A 103 -7.07 10.22 6.01
N LEU A 104 -8.36 10.08 6.29
CA LEU A 104 -8.99 8.77 6.39
C LEU A 104 -8.88 8.03 5.06
N GLU A 105 -9.28 8.66 3.96
CA GLU A 105 -9.21 8.08 2.61
C GLU A 105 -7.78 7.64 2.25
N LEU A 106 -6.78 8.50 2.47
CA LEU A 106 -5.38 8.20 2.19
C LEU A 106 -4.84 7.05 3.05
N ALA A 107 -5.20 7.00 4.34
CA ALA A 107 -4.79 5.90 5.21
C ALA A 107 -5.33 4.56 4.73
N LYS A 108 -6.60 4.53 4.32
CA LYS A 108 -7.24 3.34 3.74
C LYS A 108 -6.56 2.94 2.43
N LEU A 109 -6.39 3.88 1.50
CA LEU A 109 -5.73 3.65 0.21
C LEU A 109 -4.29 3.14 0.39
N TRP A 110 -3.54 3.69 1.33
CA TRP A 110 -2.19 3.22 1.62
C TRP A 110 -2.20 1.77 2.10
N VAL A 111 -3.11 1.41 3.00
CA VAL A 111 -3.18 0.02 3.44
C VAL A 111 -3.55 -0.89 2.27
N GLU A 112 -4.61 -0.59 1.53
CA GLU A 112 -5.08 -1.43 0.41
C GLU A 112 -4.07 -1.54 -0.74
N LYS A 113 -3.46 -0.43 -1.15
CA LYS A 113 -2.65 -0.35 -2.37
C LYS A 113 -1.16 -0.53 -2.13
N VAL A 114 -0.69 -0.28 -0.90
CA VAL A 114 0.72 -0.40 -0.53
C VAL A 114 0.93 -1.60 0.38
N MET A 115 0.29 -1.60 1.55
CA MET A 115 0.55 -2.64 2.56
C MET A 115 0.05 -4.03 2.14
N LEU A 116 -1.01 -4.10 1.34
CA LEU A 116 -1.63 -5.34 0.89
C LEU A 116 -1.34 -5.66 -0.58
N ALA A 117 -0.40 -4.95 -1.22
CA ALA A 117 -0.15 -5.05 -2.66
C ALA A 117 0.09 -6.48 -3.17
N PHE A 118 0.71 -7.35 -2.35
CA PHE A 118 1.19 -8.66 -2.78
C PHE A 118 0.27 -9.84 -2.38
N GLY A 119 -1.04 -9.68 -2.60
CA GLY A 119 -2.01 -10.79 -2.55
C GLY A 119 -2.82 -10.91 -1.27
N ASP A 120 -2.53 -10.08 -0.26
CA ASP A 120 -3.44 -9.90 0.86
C ASP A 120 -4.69 -9.12 0.40
N LEU A 121 -5.87 -9.47 0.92
CA LEU A 121 -7.13 -8.82 0.56
C LEU A 121 -7.82 -8.19 1.77
N LEU A 122 -8.30 -6.96 1.62
CA LEU A 122 -9.11 -6.32 2.65
C LEU A 122 -10.51 -6.93 2.69
N VAL A 123 -10.93 -7.43 3.86
CA VAL A 123 -12.24 -8.06 4.04
C VAL A 123 -13.28 -7.00 4.38
N ASN A 124 -13.97 -6.50 3.35
CA ASN A 124 -14.92 -5.39 3.47
C ASN A 124 -16.31 -5.80 4.00
N GLU A 125 -16.68 -7.06 3.81
CA GLU A 125 -17.96 -7.63 4.25
C GLU A 125 -17.70 -8.95 5.00
N ASP A 126 -18.67 -9.40 5.78
CA ASP A 126 -18.56 -10.68 6.49
C ASP A 126 -18.38 -11.80 5.46
N PRO A 127 -17.24 -12.52 5.45
CA PRO A 127 -17.02 -13.61 4.50
C PRO A 127 -17.92 -14.82 4.79
N GLY A 128 -18.71 -14.78 5.88
CA GLY A 128 -19.60 -15.85 6.30
C GLY A 128 -18.81 -17.03 6.84
N GLY A 129 -19.42 -18.21 6.76
CA GLY A 129 -18.79 -19.44 7.20
C GLY A 129 -18.72 -19.56 8.72
N GLN A 130 -17.50 -19.49 9.27
CA GLN A 130 -17.21 -19.83 10.67
C GLN A 130 -17.12 -18.59 11.59
N PHE A 131 -17.06 -17.37 11.06
CA PHE A 131 -17.13 -16.15 11.87
C PHE A 131 -18.43 -16.10 12.70
N GLY A 132 -18.36 -15.59 13.93
CA GLY A 132 -19.50 -15.49 14.85
C GLY A 132 -20.03 -16.83 15.41
N LYS A 133 -19.49 -17.98 14.99
CA LYS A 133 -19.80 -19.26 15.63
C LYS A 133 -19.12 -19.35 17.00
N ARG A 134 -19.69 -20.17 17.90
CA ARG A 134 -19.18 -20.34 19.27
C ARG A 134 -17.69 -20.74 19.25
N GLY A 135 -16.86 -19.87 19.82
CA GLY A 135 -15.40 -20.08 19.92
C GLY A 135 -14.59 -19.46 18.78
N ASN A 136 -15.25 -18.92 17.75
CA ASN A 136 -14.61 -18.20 16.66
C ASN A 136 -14.74 -16.68 16.86
N PRO A 137 -13.88 -15.87 16.20
CA PRO A 137 -13.97 -14.42 16.28
C PRO A 137 -15.27 -13.88 15.68
N GLU A 138 -15.72 -12.75 16.22
CA GLU A 138 -16.78 -11.97 15.61
C GLU A 138 -16.22 -11.17 14.43
N TYR A 139 -16.91 -11.22 13.30
CA TYR A 139 -16.57 -10.35 12.19
C TYR A 139 -16.84 -8.89 12.58
N SER A 140 -15.94 -8.00 12.15
CA SER A 140 -16.17 -6.56 12.24
C SER A 140 -15.69 -5.89 10.97
N PRO A 141 -16.50 -5.01 10.34
CA PRO A 141 -16.08 -4.33 9.12
C PRO A 141 -14.85 -3.44 9.37
N PRO A 142 -14.13 -3.05 8.30
CA PRO A 142 -13.03 -2.11 8.39
C PRO A 142 -13.45 -0.85 9.16
N HIS A 143 -12.71 -0.52 10.21
CA HIS A 143 -12.98 0.61 11.07
C HIS A 143 -11.85 1.62 10.97
N LEU A 144 -12.20 2.82 10.55
CA LEU A 144 -11.30 3.91 10.24
C LEU A 144 -11.75 5.15 11.00
N ARG A 145 -10.83 5.79 11.74
CA ARG A 145 -11.15 6.98 12.53
C ARG A 145 -9.95 7.89 12.71
N ALA A 146 -10.21 9.18 12.84
CA ALA A 146 -9.21 10.14 13.28
C ALA A 146 -8.92 9.96 14.77
N THR A 147 -7.69 10.24 15.17
CA THR A 147 -7.29 10.33 16.58
C THR A 147 -7.33 11.79 17.05
N PRO A 148 -7.48 12.06 18.36
CA PRO A 148 -7.58 13.44 18.87
C PRO A 148 -6.38 14.34 18.57
N ASP A 149 -5.21 13.75 18.32
CA ASP A 149 -3.98 14.43 17.91
C ASP A 149 -3.90 14.74 16.41
N GLY A 150 -4.90 14.32 15.61
CA GLY A 150 -4.96 14.53 14.16
C GLY A 150 -4.43 13.37 13.32
N GLY A 151 -3.96 12.28 13.94
CA GLY A 151 -3.59 11.05 13.26
C GLY A 151 -4.79 10.21 12.79
N VAL A 152 -4.50 9.00 12.31
CA VAL A 152 -5.52 8.05 11.85
C VAL A 152 -5.26 6.66 12.42
N ARG A 153 -6.34 6.01 12.87
CA ARG A 153 -6.37 4.61 13.26
C ARG A 153 -7.24 3.83 12.28
N PHE A 154 -6.65 2.83 11.64
CA PHE A 154 -7.35 1.91 10.77
C PHE A 154 -7.23 0.48 11.27
N SER A 155 -8.34 -0.24 11.42
CA SER A 155 -8.35 -1.65 11.79
C SER A 155 -9.27 -2.43 10.88
N ALA A 156 -8.80 -3.55 10.36
CA ALA A 156 -9.58 -4.38 9.45
C ALA A 156 -9.14 -5.85 9.53
N TRP A 157 -10.06 -6.72 9.14
CA TRP A 157 -9.74 -8.09 8.76
C TRP A 157 -9.10 -8.11 7.37
N ILE A 158 -8.10 -8.95 7.23
CA ILE A 158 -7.31 -9.15 6.02
C ILE A 158 -7.28 -10.64 5.75
N GLU A 159 -7.68 -11.03 4.56
CA GLU A 159 -7.53 -12.37 4.06
C GLU A 159 -6.11 -12.53 3.52
N GLU A 160 -5.38 -13.52 4.03
CA GLU A 160 -4.02 -13.82 3.59
C GLU A 160 -4.08 -14.73 2.35
N PRO A 161 -3.12 -14.61 1.41
CA PRO A 161 -3.09 -15.48 0.23
C PRO A 161 -3.01 -16.95 0.64
N GLN A 162 -3.79 -17.78 -0.03
CA GLN A 162 -3.84 -19.22 0.25
C GLN A 162 -2.44 -19.83 0.13
N GLY A 163 -1.97 -20.40 1.24
CA GLY A 163 -0.68 -21.08 1.29
C GLY A 163 -0.82 -22.57 0.93
N ALA A 164 0.13 -23.37 1.40
CA ALA A 164 0.06 -24.83 1.27
C ALA A 164 -0.97 -25.50 2.22
N GLN A 165 -1.59 -24.73 3.12
CA GLN A 165 -2.60 -25.22 4.06
C GLN A 165 -4.00 -25.16 3.43
N VAL A 166 -4.81 -26.19 3.68
CA VAL A 166 -6.20 -26.27 3.20
C VAL A 166 -7.07 -25.31 4.01
N GLY A 167 -7.87 -24.46 3.36
CA GLY A 167 -8.69 -23.45 4.04
C GLY A 167 -8.13 -22.03 3.96
N GLN A 168 -8.84 -21.10 4.59
CA GLN A 168 -8.61 -19.67 4.49
C GLN A 168 -8.05 -19.09 5.78
N THR A 169 -7.02 -18.25 5.68
CA THR A 169 -6.46 -17.54 6.83
C THR A 169 -6.86 -16.07 6.79
N TYR A 170 -7.29 -15.57 7.94
CA TYR A 170 -7.61 -14.17 8.16
C TYR A 170 -6.76 -13.63 9.30
N ARG A 171 -6.26 -12.41 9.18
CA ARG A 171 -5.65 -11.65 10.27
C ARG A 171 -6.38 -10.34 10.46
N ARG A 172 -6.64 -9.95 11.71
CA ARG A 172 -7.07 -8.59 12.01
C ARG A 172 -5.86 -7.76 12.36
N SER A 173 -5.70 -6.64 11.68
CA SER A 173 -4.58 -5.74 11.88
C SER A 173 -5.03 -4.35 12.27
N LEU A 174 -4.12 -3.63 12.92
CA LEU A 174 -4.24 -2.23 13.31
C LEU A 174 -3.08 -1.46 12.69
N TYR A 175 -3.41 -0.46 11.89
CA TYR A 175 -2.48 0.49 11.29
C TYR A 175 -2.70 1.84 11.97
N LEU A 176 -1.61 2.46 12.41
CA LEU A 176 -1.60 3.79 13.01
C LEU A 176 -0.77 4.74 12.15
N PHE A 177 -1.37 5.87 11.82
CA PHE A 177 -0.72 6.99 11.15
C PHE A 177 -0.69 8.18 12.09
N SER A 178 0.45 8.84 12.18
CA SER A 178 0.61 10.08 12.96
C SER A 178 -0.01 11.28 12.25
N PRO A 179 -0.12 12.44 12.92
CA PRO A 179 -0.75 13.64 12.34
C PRO A 179 -0.06 14.16 11.08
N ASP A 180 1.22 13.87 10.90
CA ASP A 180 2.05 14.20 9.74
C ASP A 180 2.01 13.14 8.61
N GLY A 181 1.27 12.04 8.79
CA GLY A 181 1.06 11.02 7.75
C GLY A 181 2.07 9.88 7.75
N GLU A 182 3.01 9.85 8.71
CA GLU A 182 3.87 8.69 8.90
C GLU A 182 3.08 7.50 9.48
N MET A 183 3.23 6.32 8.89
CA MET A 183 2.75 5.06 9.44
C MET A 183 3.65 4.63 10.59
N THR A 184 3.24 4.96 11.82
CA THR A 184 4.03 4.74 13.03
C THR A 184 3.95 3.32 13.56
N ARG A 185 2.87 2.58 13.24
CA ARG A 185 2.68 1.23 13.77
C ARG A 185 1.80 0.35 12.88
N VAL A 186 2.20 -0.91 12.78
CA VAL A 186 1.35 -2.02 12.35
C VAL A 186 1.33 -3.05 13.49
N LYS A 187 0.13 -3.47 13.90
CA LYS A 187 -0.05 -4.48 14.95
C LYS A 187 -1.09 -5.51 14.51
N MET A 188 -0.71 -6.78 14.48
CA MET A 188 -1.67 -7.88 14.39
C MET A 188 -2.41 -7.98 15.73
N LEU A 189 -3.74 -7.94 15.68
CA LEU A 189 -4.61 -8.04 16.85
C LEU A 189 -5.02 -9.48 17.13
N GLU A 190 -5.38 -10.19 16.06
CA GLU A 190 -5.87 -11.57 16.11
C GLU A 190 -5.65 -12.24 14.75
N ARG A 191 -5.66 -13.57 14.74
CA ARG A 191 -5.55 -14.39 13.53
C ARG A 191 -6.55 -15.54 13.65
N PHE A 192 -7.22 -15.83 12.55
CA PHE A 192 -8.28 -16.82 12.44
C PHE A 192 -8.03 -17.70 11.24
N TYR A 193 -8.23 -19.00 11.42
CA TYR A 193 -8.06 -19.99 10.36
C TYR A 193 -9.36 -20.75 10.19
N GLN A 194 -9.92 -20.65 9.00
CA GLN A 194 -11.16 -21.28 8.60
C GLN A 194 -10.83 -22.49 7.74
N MET A 195 -11.10 -23.68 8.28
CA MET A 195 -11.04 -24.92 7.49
C MET A 195 -12.17 -24.94 6.47
N GLU A 196 -11.88 -25.37 5.24
CA GLU A 196 -12.91 -25.85 4.32
C GLU A 196 -13.45 -27.18 4.85
N GLU A 197 -14.77 -27.29 4.98
CA GLU A 197 -15.48 -28.52 5.41
C GLU A 197 -15.61 -29.51 4.25
#